data_AF-A0A9Q1L7X5-F1
#
_entry.id   AF-A0A9Q1L7X5-F1
#
_cell.length_a   1.000
_cell.length_b   1.000
_cell.length_c   1.000
_cell.angle_alpha   90.00
_cell.angle_beta   90.00
_cell.angle_gamma   90.00
#
_symmetry.space_group_name_H-M   'P 1'
#
loop_
_entity.id
_entity.type
_entity.pdbx_description
1 polymer ?
#
loop_
_entity_poly.entity_id
_entity_poly.type
_entity_poly.pdbx_seq_one_letter_code
_entity_poly.pdbx_strand_id
1 'polypeptide(L)'
;MTVEVEVKRKFLLERTRCRATVLVNLRPTLEVQGATTLTERILSQTTLIFSSVIDPLEEVSWSGHPLAFLAPTCYGHPTVLMVHACSYAKKLTFVIAIDEGMIPDSNQLGEDFVDSFMLIKEAVLSKLRTKVD
;
A
#
# COMPACT_ATOMS: atom_id res chain seq x y z
N MET A 1 2.11 -18.89 -3.11
CA MET A 1 1.96 -17.44 -2.90
C MET A 1 2.39 -16.75 -4.18
N THR A 2 1.41 -16.22 -4.90
CA THR A 2 1.57 -15.50 -6.16
C THR A 2 1.70 -14.01 -5.86
N VAL A 3 2.59 -13.30 -6.57
CA VAL A 3 2.79 -11.86 -6.42
C VAL A 3 2.27 -11.17 -7.68
N GLU A 4 1.42 -10.17 -7.53
CA GLU A 4 0.95 -9.32 -8.62
C GLU A 4 1.21 -7.85 -8.29
N VAL A 5 1.37 -7.03 -9.33
CA VAL A 5 1.55 -5.59 -9.19
C VAL A 5 0.54 -4.86 -10.05
N GLU A 6 -0.10 -3.88 -9.43
CA GLU A 6 -0.99 -2.93 -10.09
C GLU A 6 -0.39 -1.53 -9.91
N VAL A 7 0.11 -0.95 -11.01
CA VAL A 7 0.62 0.43 -11.02
C VAL A 7 -0.49 1.36 -11.46
N LYS A 8 -0.85 2.31 -10.59
CA LYS A 8 -1.87 3.32 -10.87
C LYS A 8 -1.28 4.71 -10.96
N ARG A 9 -1.80 5.48 -11.91
CA ARG A 9 -1.49 6.91 -12.03
C ARG A 9 -2.19 7.68 -10.95
N LYS A 10 -1.47 8.62 -10.34
CA LYS A 10 -2.05 9.54 -9.38
C LYS A 10 -2.88 10.60 -10.11
N PHE A 11 -4.19 10.46 -10.10
CA PHE A 11 -5.08 11.54 -10.55
C PHE A 11 -5.06 12.69 -9.54
N LEU A 12 -4.67 13.87 -9.99
CA LEU A 12 -4.71 15.10 -9.20
C LEU A 12 -6.16 15.61 -9.18
N LEU A 13 -7.01 15.01 -8.36
CA LEU A 13 -8.38 15.50 -8.20
C LEU A 13 -8.34 16.73 -7.28
N GLU A 14 -8.36 17.92 -7.88
CA GLU A 14 -8.21 19.22 -7.21
C GLU A 14 -9.17 19.48 -6.03
N ARG A 15 -10.26 18.72 -5.88
CA ARG A 15 -11.10 18.79 -4.67
C ARG A 15 -11.83 17.48 -4.42
N THR A 16 -11.25 16.56 -3.69
CA THR A 16 -12.06 15.72 -2.81
C THR A 16 -11.30 15.39 -1.55
N ARG A 17 -11.71 16.06 -0.47
CA ARG A 17 -11.27 15.82 0.89
C ARG A 17 -11.70 14.40 1.27
N CYS A 18 -10.83 13.42 1.04
CA CYS A 18 -10.99 12.08 1.57
C CYS A 18 -10.98 12.18 3.10
N ARG A 19 -12.16 12.07 3.73
CA ARG A 19 -12.24 11.72 5.14
C ARG A 19 -11.90 10.24 5.26
N ALA A 20 -10.62 9.90 5.08
CA ALA A 20 -10.09 8.70 5.69
C ALA A 20 -9.91 9.06 7.17
N THR A 21 -10.88 8.66 8.00
CA THR A 21 -10.71 8.69 9.45
C THR A 21 -9.56 7.72 9.75
N VAL A 22 -8.35 8.24 9.83
CA VAL A 22 -7.26 7.52 10.49
C VAL A 22 -7.69 7.46 11.95
N LEU A 23 -8.29 6.34 12.35
CA LEU A 23 -8.53 6.05 13.76
C LEU A 23 -7.17 5.68 14.38
N VAL A 24 -6.30 6.69 14.51
CA VAL A 24 -5.26 6.65 15.52
C VAL A 24 -6.01 6.60 16.84
N ASN A 25 -5.71 5.63 17.71
CA ASN A 25 -6.27 5.49 19.06
C ASN A 25 -5.89 6.69 19.96
N LEU A 26 -6.32 7.89 19.61
CA LEU A 26 -6.21 9.12 20.39
C LEU A 26 -7.59 9.38 20.98
N ARG A 27 -7.61 9.41 22.32
CA ARG A 27 -8.77 9.59 23.19
C ARG A 27 -9.66 10.75 22.71
N PRO A 28 -10.98 10.67 22.91
CA PRO A 28 -11.89 11.59 22.23
C PRO A 28 -11.88 12.96 22.93
N THR A 29 -12.10 14.00 22.11
CA THR A 29 -12.79 15.27 22.42
C THR A 29 -12.04 16.61 22.56
N LEU A 30 -10.80 16.84 22.10
CA LEU A 30 -10.35 18.26 21.92
C LEU A 30 -9.29 18.61 20.85
N GLU A 31 -8.71 17.67 20.11
CA GLU A 31 -7.51 17.95 19.28
C GLU A 31 -7.69 17.72 17.77
N VAL A 32 -8.91 17.72 17.24
CA VAL A 32 -9.16 17.39 15.81
C VAL A 32 -8.33 18.29 14.88
N GLN A 33 -8.19 19.57 15.21
CA GLN A 33 -7.46 20.54 14.39
C GLN A 33 -5.92 20.39 14.49
N GLY A 34 -5.41 19.96 15.66
CA GLY A 34 -3.99 19.66 15.87
C GLY A 34 -3.58 18.33 15.24
N ALA A 35 -4.46 17.32 15.29
CA ALA A 35 -4.25 16.04 14.63
C ALA A 35 -4.23 16.17 13.09
N THR A 36 -5.08 17.02 12.53
CA THR A 36 -5.08 17.30 11.08
C THR A 36 -3.83 18.03 10.62
N THR A 37 -3.38 19.07 11.34
CA THR A 37 -2.19 19.84 10.96
C THR A 37 -0.91 19.02 11.08
N LEU A 38 -0.82 18.18 12.12
CA LEU A 38 0.29 17.23 12.27
C LEU A 38 0.31 16.20 11.13
N THR A 39 -0.86 15.65 10.79
CA THR A 39 -0.98 14.65 9.73
C THR A 39 -0.65 15.26 8.37
N GLU A 40 -1.17 16.45 8.05
CA GLU A 40 -0.81 17.19 6.84
C GLU A 40 0.69 17.49 6.77
N ARG A 41 1.31 17.89 7.88
CA ARG A 41 2.74 18.16 7.94
C ARG A 41 3.58 16.90 7.72
N ILE A 42 3.25 15.81 8.39
CA ILE A 42 3.94 14.52 8.22
C ILE A 42 3.83 14.07 6.77
N LEU A 43 2.62 14.10 6.19
CA LEU A 43 2.38 13.67 4.82
C LEU A 43 3.10 14.58 3.80
N SER A 44 3.16 15.88 4.03
CA SER A 44 3.86 16.84 3.16
C SER A 44 5.38 16.70 3.22
N GLN A 45 5.91 16.09 4.28
CA GLN A 45 7.34 15.82 4.44
C GLN A 45 7.71 14.36 4.13
N THR A 46 6.74 13.53 3.73
CA THR A 46 6.94 12.10 3.47
C THR A 46 7.07 11.86 1.96
N THR A 47 8.16 11.23 1.54
CA THR A 47 8.41 10.88 0.13
C THR A 47 7.68 9.59 -0.28
N LEU A 48 7.57 8.62 0.64
CA LEU A 48 6.98 7.30 0.44
C LEU A 48 6.01 6.95 1.56
N ILE A 49 4.80 6.50 1.19
CA ILE A 49 3.89 5.83 2.13
C ILE A 49 3.89 4.33 1.81
N PHE A 50 4.16 3.51 2.81
CA PHE A 50 4.07 2.06 2.73
C PHE A 50 3.06 1.53 3.74
N SER A 51 2.11 0.70 3.30
CA SER A 51 1.20 0.01 4.23
C SER A 51 1.02 -1.45 3.85
N SER A 52 1.04 -2.34 4.84
CA SER A 52 0.67 -3.74 4.65
C SER A 52 -0.72 -4.03 5.23
N VAL A 53 -1.53 -4.76 4.47
CA VAL A 53 -2.84 -5.24 4.92
C VAL A 53 -2.90 -6.75 4.73
N ILE A 54 -3.21 -7.46 5.81
CA ILE A 54 -3.44 -8.91 5.80
C ILE A 54 -4.94 -9.10 5.65
N ASP A 55 -5.38 -9.48 4.44
CA ASP A 55 -6.77 -9.77 4.11
C ASP A 55 -7.08 -11.27 4.35
N PRO A 56 -8.35 -11.71 4.18
CA PRO A 56 -8.75 -13.09 4.43
C PRO A 56 -7.90 -14.12 3.67
N LEU A 57 -7.59 -15.23 4.35
CA LEU A 57 -6.84 -16.36 3.80
C LEU A 57 -7.65 -17.18 2.80
N GLU A 58 -8.97 -17.05 2.83
CA GLU A 58 -9.93 -17.76 1.97
C GLU A 58 -10.51 -16.82 0.92
N GLU A 59 -10.93 -17.38 -0.21
CA GLU A 59 -11.64 -16.63 -1.23
C GLU A 59 -13.00 -16.17 -0.69
N VAL A 60 -13.18 -14.86 -0.66
CA VAL A 60 -14.43 -14.18 -0.28
C VAL A 60 -15.20 -13.83 -1.54
N SER A 61 -16.51 -14.06 -1.54
CA SER A 61 -17.40 -13.55 -2.58
C SER A 61 -18.10 -12.27 -2.12
N TRP A 62 -18.33 -11.35 -3.05
CA TRP A 62 -19.16 -10.18 -2.84
C TRP A 62 -20.42 -10.30 -3.69
N SER A 63 -21.58 -10.28 -3.04
CA SER A 63 -22.89 -10.44 -3.71
C SER A 63 -23.00 -11.69 -4.59
N GLY A 64 -22.35 -12.79 -4.21
CA GLY A 64 -22.33 -14.04 -4.98
C GLY A 64 -21.29 -14.13 -6.10
N HIS A 65 -20.48 -13.09 -6.30
CA HIS A 65 -19.37 -13.08 -7.25
C HIS A 65 -18.03 -13.26 -6.51
N PRO A 66 -17.18 -14.23 -6.90
CA PRO A 66 -15.88 -14.41 -6.26
C PRO A 66 -14.98 -13.20 -6.54
N LEU A 67 -14.28 -12.71 -5.50
CA LEU A 67 -13.28 -11.66 -5.68
C LEU A 67 -11.98 -12.25 -6.26
N ALA A 68 -11.42 -11.59 -7.28
CA ALA A 68 -10.15 -11.97 -7.87
C ALA A 68 -8.94 -11.31 -7.17
N PHE A 69 -9.10 -10.10 -6.64
CA PHE A 69 -8.06 -9.37 -5.91
C PHE A 69 -8.66 -8.23 -5.06
N LEU A 70 -7.88 -7.77 -4.08
CA LEU A 70 -8.13 -6.54 -3.32
C LEU A 70 -7.00 -5.55 -3.59
N ALA A 71 -7.36 -4.35 -4.02
CA ALA A 71 -6.41 -3.28 -4.31
C ALA A 71 -6.86 -1.96 -3.65
N PRO A 72 -6.64 -1.78 -2.34
CA PRO A 72 -6.91 -0.51 -1.70
C PRO A 72 -5.97 0.57 -2.24
N THR A 73 -6.52 1.76 -2.42
CA THR A 73 -5.78 2.94 -2.87
C THR A 73 -6.27 4.14 -2.09
N CYS A 74 -5.37 5.04 -1.71
CA CYS A 74 -5.74 6.37 -1.25
C CYS A 74 -5.16 7.47 -2.14
N TYR A 75 -5.83 8.61 -2.20
CA TYR A 75 -5.47 9.76 -3.04
C TYR A 75 -5.53 11.05 -2.22
N GLY A 76 -4.97 12.14 -2.77
CA GLY A 76 -4.98 13.46 -2.12
C GLY A 76 -3.84 13.71 -1.13
N HIS A 77 -2.90 12.77 -0.97
CA HIS A 77 -1.72 12.94 -0.13
C HIS A 77 -0.59 13.60 -0.96
N PRO A 78 0.16 14.56 -0.40
CA PRO A 78 1.29 15.23 -1.10
C PRO A 78 2.55 14.35 -1.20
N THR A 79 2.41 13.04 -1.40
CA THR A 79 3.54 12.09 -1.47
C THR A 79 3.88 11.70 -2.90
N VAL A 80 5.17 11.54 -3.18
CA VAL A 80 5.67 11.18 -4.53
C VAL A 80 5.37 9.73 -4.88
N LEU A 81 5.51 8.84 -3.90
CA LEU A 81 5.29 7.40 -4.04
C LEU A 81 4.38 6.87 -2.93
N MET A 82 3.50 5.95 -3.28
CA MET A 82 2.66 5.24 -2.32
C MET A 82 2.57 3.78 -2.74
N VAL A 83 2.78 2.88 -1.78
CA VAL A 83 2.82 1.44 -1.98
C VAL A 83 1.94 0.77 -0.92
N HIS A 84 0.92 0.05 -1.37
CA HIS A 84 0.11 -0.82 -0.52
C HIS A 84 0.42 -2.28 -0.83
N ALA A 85 0.85 -3.05 0.16
CA ALA A 85 1.06 -4.48 0.07
C ALA A 85 -0.14 -5.21 0.67
N CYS A 86 -0.98 -5.82 -0.16
CA CYS A 86 -2.25 -6.42 0.25
C CYS A 86 -2.26 -7.92 -0.03
N SER A 87 -2.42 -8.73 1.02
CA SER A 87 -2.41 -10.19 0.91
C SER A 87 -3.83 -10.72 1.00
N TYR A 88 -4.37 -11.27 -0.09
CA TYR A 88 -5.70 -11.89 -0.17
C TYR A 88 -5.60 -13.30 -0.76
N ALA A 89 -6.26 -14.30 -0.16
CA ALA A 89 -6.33 -15.67 -0.70
C ALA A 89 -4.95 -16.24 -1.12
N LYS A 90 -3.91 -16.06 -0.29
CA LYS A 90 -2.50 -16.45 -0.55
C LYS A 90 -1.85 -15.76 -1.76
N LYS A 91 -2.44 -14.70 -2.26
CA LYS A 91 -1.91 -13.82 -3.31
C LYS A 91 -1.54 -12.49 -2.67
N LEU A 92 -0.32 -12.03 -2.93
CA LEU A 92 0.15 -10.72 -2.51
C LEU A 92 0.04 -9.77 -3.70
N THR A 93 -0.63 -8.65 -3.50
CA THR A 93 -0.78 -7.61 -4.51
C THR A 93 -0.07 -6.35 -4.02
N PHE A 94 0.85 -5.82 -4.83
CA PHE A 94 1.39 -4.48 -4.61
C PHE A 94 0.59 -3.48 -5.43
N VAL A 95 -0.02 -2.52 -4.76
CA VAL A 95 -0.71 -1.40 -5.40
C VAL A 95 0.18 -0.17 -5.26
N ILE A 96 0.69 0.33 -6.39
CA ILE A 96 1.65 1.41 -6.40
C ILE A 96 1.01 2.63 -7.06
N ALA A 97 0.96 3.75 -6.35
CA ALA A 97 0.52 5.04 -6.88
C ALA A 97 1.72 6.00 -6.97
N ILE A 98 1.93 6.57 -8.16
CA ILE A 98 3.12 7.34 -8.51
C ILE A 98 2.73 8.70 -9.08
N ASP A 99 3.47 9.73 -8.70
CA ASP A 99 3.54 11.00 -9.43
C ASP A 99 4.55 10.90 -10.59
N GLU A 100 4.05 10.71 -11.81
CA GLU A 100 4.87 10.53 -13.03
C GLU A 100 5.73 11.75 -13.36
N GLY A 101 5.40 12.94 -12.81
CA GLY A 101 6.24 14.13 -12.98
C GLY A 101 7.55 14.07 -12.18
N MET A 102 7.63 13.18 -11.19
CA MET A 102 8.73 13.12 -10.21
C MET A 102 9.52 11.81 -10.26
N ILE A 103 8.92 10.70 -10.71
CA ILE A 103 9.61 9.41 -10.85
C ILE A 103 9.71 9.04 -12.34
N PRO A 104 10.93 8.97 -12.92
CA PRO A 104 11.12 8.43 -14.26
C PRO A 104 10.84 6.92 -14.29
N ASP A 105 10.32 6.42 -15.41
CA ASP A 105 10.13 4.99 -15.70
C ASP A 105 9.24 4.23 -14.70
N SER A 106 8.06 4.78 -14.41
CA SER A 106 7.03 4.20 -13.51
C SER A 106 6.67 2.74 -13.81
N ASN A 107 6.78 2.30 -15.07
CA ASN A 107 6.50 0.94 -15.49
C ASN A 107 7.52 -0.08 -14.94
N GLN A 108 8.79 0.31 -14.81
CA GLN A 108 9.84 -0.58 -14.30
C GLN A 108 9.75 -0.72 -12.77
N LEU A 109 9.35 0.35 -12.08
CA LEU A 109 9.29 0.37 -10.62
C LEU A 109 8.43 -0.77 -10.06
N GLY A 110 7.34 -1.12 -10.73
CA GLY A 110 6.49 -2.24 -10.32
C GLY A 110 7.22 -3.58 -10.33
N GLU A 111 7.93 -3.87 -11.42
CA GLU A 111 8.73 -5.09 -11.56
C GLU A 111 9.87 -5.13 -10.53
N ASP A 112 10.57 -4.01 -10.33
CA ASP A 112 11.65 -3.91 -9.35
C ASP A 112 11.15 -4.23 -7.92
N PHE A 113 9.91 -3.88 -7.59
CA PHE A 113 9.27 -4.25 -6.31
C PHE A 113 9.00 -5.75 -6.21
N VAL A 114 8.55 -6.41 -7.29
CA VAL A 114 8.36 -7.87 -7.31
C VAL A 114 9.68 -8.58 -7.09
N ASP A 115 10.69 -8.22 -7.88
CA ASP A 115 12.00 -8.85 -7.85
C ASP A 115 12.64 -8.70 -6.48
N SER A 116 12.61 -7.49 -5.92
CA SER A 116 13.11 -7.22 -4.57
C SER A 116 12.39 -8.06 -3.52
N PHE A 117 11.06 -8.19 -3.61
CA PHE A 117 10.30 -9.00 -2.67
C PHE A 117 10.61 -10.50 -2.80
N MET A 118 10.79 -10.99 -4.03
CA MET A 118 11.17 -12.37 -4.29
C MET A 118 12.55 -12.71 -3.75
N LEU A 119 13.52 -11.79 -3.90
CA LEU A 119 14.85 -11.92 -3.29
C LEU A 119 14.79 -11.99 -1.76
N ILE A 120 13.98 -11.13 -1.13
CA ILE A 120 13.77 -11.15 0.33
C ILE A 120 13.18 -12.50 0.76
N LYS A 121 12.16 -12.98 0.05
CA LYS A 121 11.52 -14.26 0.32
C LYS A 121 12.51 -15.41 0.20
N GLU A 122 13.32 -15.44 -0.85
CA GLU A 122 14.33 -16.48 -1.06
C GLU A 122 15.38 -16.46 0.06
N ALA A 123 15.88 -15.28 0.44
CA ALA A 123 16.84 -15.13 1.52
C ALA A 123 16.31 -15.59 2.89
N VAL A 124 15.01 -15.40 3.15
CA VAL A 124 14.36 -15.91 4.37
C VAL A 124 14.24 -17.43 4.31
N LEU A 125 13.83 -17.99 3.17
CA LEU A 125 13.67 -19.44 3.00
C LEU A 125 15.01 -20.19 3.09
N SER A 126 16.08 -19.63 2.54
CA SER A 126 17.41 -20.23 2.64
C SER A 126 17.90 -20.28 4.08
N LYS A 127 17.74 -19.18 4.85
CA LYS A 127 18.08 -19.14 6.29
C LYS A 127 17.25 -20.08 7.15
N LEU A 128 15.99 -20.34 6.79
CA LEU A 128 15.15 -21.29 7.51
C LEU A 128 15.57 -22.73 7.25
N ARG A 129 15.99 -23.06 6.01
CA ARG A 129 16.50 -24.39 5.66
C ARG A 129 17.78 -24.72 6.42
N THR A 130 18.71 -23.78 6.53
CA THR A 130 19.98 -23.96 7.27
C THR A 130 19.84 -24.05 8.80
N LYS A 131 18.62 -23.90 9.34
CA LYS A 131 18.33 -24.02 10.79
C LYS A 131 17.66 -25.34 11.17
N VAL A 132 17.26 -26.14 10.18
CA VAL A 132 16.62 -27.45 10.37
C VAL A 132 17.66 -28.59 10.28
N ASP A 133 18.87 -28.27 9.83
CA ASP A 133 20.07 -29.10 9.92
C ASP A 133 20.92 -28.70 11.16
#